data_AF-A0A351FHU2-F1
#
_entry.id   AF-A0A351FHU2-F1
#
_cell.length_a   1.000
_cell.length_b   1.000
_cell.length_c   1.000
_cell.angle_alpha   90.00
_cell.angle_beta   90.00
_cell.angle_gamma   90.00
#
_symmetry.space_group_name_H-M   'P 1'
#
loop_
_entity.id
_entity.type
_entity.pdbx_description
1 polymer ?
#
loop_
_entity_poly.entity_id
_entity_poly.type
_entity_poly.pdbx_seq_one_letter_code
_entity_poly.pdbx_strand_id
1 'polypeptide(L)' 'GDVSAYIPTNVISITDGQIYLQDDLFKSGVRPAVDVGVSVSRVGGDAQTKAMKSV' A
#
# COMPACT_ATOMS: atom_id res chain seq x y z
N GLY A 1 1.24 13.05 -1.84
CA GLY A 1 2.43 13.15 -2.73
C GLY A 1 2.03 12.75 -4.13
N ASP A 2 2.58 13.38 -5.15
CA ASP A 2 2.20 13.12 -6.55
C ASP A 2 2.70 11.74 -7.02
N VAL A 3 1.78 10.79 -7.09
CA VAL A 3 2.01 9.41 -7.56
C VAL A 3 2.12 9.33 -9.08
N SER A 4 1.82 10.40 -9.81
CA SER A 4 1.86 10.46 -11.27
C SER A 4 3.18 11.01 -11.82
N ALA A 5 4.14 11.34 -10.96
CA ALA A 5 5.48 11.71 -11.41
C ALA A 5 6.18 10.52 -12.09
N TYR A 6 7.08 10.82 -13.03
CA TYR A 6 7.77 9.82 -13.87
C TYR A 6 8.47 8.73 -13.04
N ILE A 7 9.20 9.13 -12.00
CA ILE A 7 9.95 8.19 -11.15
C ILE A 7 9.00 7.29 -10.34
N PRO A 8 8.03 7.81 -9.56
CA PRO A 8 7.02 6.98 -8.90
C PRO A 8 6.29 6.03 -9.84
N THR A 9 5.89 6.50 -11.02
CA THR A 9 5.15 5.68 -12.00
C THR A 9 5.97 4.48 -12.47
N ASN A 10 7.26 4.68 -12.75
CA ASN A 10 8.16 3.60 -13.17
C ASN A 10 8.47 2.62 -12.05
N VAL A 11 8.59 3.10 -10.80
CA VAL A 11 8.82 2.21 -9.66
C VAL A 11 7.57 1.37 -9.40
N ILE A 12 6.38 1.99 -9.44
CA ILE A 12 5.09 1.29 -9.26
C ILE A 12 4.92 0.19 -10.32
N SER A 13 5.30 0.45 -11.59
CA SER A 13 5.17 -0.54 -12.67
C SER A 13 6.11 -1.73 -12.53
N ILE A 14 7.26 -1.58 -11.85
CA ILE A 14 8.22 -2.66 -11.60
C ILE A 14 7.80 -3.50 -10.38
N THR A 15 7.26 -2.87 -9.34
CA THR A 15 6.91 -3.54 -8.08
C THR A 15 5.63 -4.38 -8.17
N ASP A 16 5.52 -5.39 -7.30
CA ASP A 16 4.32 -6.24 -7.11
C ASP A 16 3.26 -5.64 -6.16
N GLY A 17 3.37 -4.35 -5.86
CA GLY A 17 2.44 -3.66 -4.98
C GLY A 17 3.10 -2.50 -4.27
N GLN A 18 2.28 -1.71 -3.59
CA GLN A 18 2.71 -0.53 -2.87
C GLN A 18 1.97 -0.39 -1.54
N ILE A 19 2.66 0.19 -0.57
CA ILE A 19 2.07 0.69 0.67
C ILE A 19 2.11 2.22 0.60
N TYR A 20 0.94 2.84 0.48
CA TYR A 20 0.79 4.28 0.36
C TYR A 20 0.54 4.90 1.73
N LEU A 21 1.39 5.85 2.11
CA LEU A 21 1.31 6.56 3.38
C LEU A 21 0.74 7.97 3.17
N GLN A 22 -0.35 8.30 3.87
CA GLN A 22 -0.98 9.61 3.80
C GLN A 22 -0.64 10.49 5.01
N ASP A 23 -0.36 11.76 4.73
CA ASP A 23 -0.05 12.76 5.75
C ASP A 23 -1.27 13.08 6.64
N ASP A 24 -2.48 13.10 6.07
CA ASP A 24 -3.72 13.34 6.82
C ASP A 24 -4.04 12.21 7.82
N LEU A 25 -3.79 10.96 7.43
CA LEU A 25 -3.89 9.79 8.32
C LEU A 25 -2.84 9.88 9.45
N PHE A 26 -1.61 10.29 9.13
CA PHE A 26 -0.57 10.46 10.13
C PHE A 26 -0.90 11.59 11.14
N LYS A 27 -1.42 12.71 10.64
CA LYS A 27 -1.84 13.88 11.43
C LYS A 27 -3.06 13.61 12.30
N SER A 28 -3.97 12.74 11.85
CA SER A 28 -5.13 12.28 12.64
C SER A 28 -4.79 11.20 13.67
N GLY A 29 -3.51 10.79 13.76
CA GLY A 29 -3.03 9.86 14.77
C GLY A 29 -3.05 8.38 14.34
N VAL A 30 -3.48 8.07 13.11
CA VAL A 30 -3.43 6.71 12.57
C VAL A 30 -1.98 6.36 12.24
N ARG A 31 -1.43 5.38 12.96
CA ARG A 31 -0.04 4.93 12.83
C ARG A 31 0.02 3.40 12.81
N PRO A 32 0.52 2.78 11.73
CA PRO A 32 1.07 3.39 10.52
C PRO A 32 -0.02 4.04 9.65
N ALA A 33 0.31 5.15 8.99
CA ALA A 33 -0.63 5.99 8.23
C ALA A 33 -0.95 5.41 6.83
N VAL A 34 -1.26 4.12 6.78
CA VAL A 34 -1.48 3.37 5.53
C VAL A 34 -2.87 3.64 5.00
N ASP A 35 -2.96 4.08 3.75
CA ASP A 35 -4.22 4.19 3.02
C ASP A 35 -4.57 2.84 2.37
N VAL A 36 -5.62 2.20 2.88
CA VAL A 36 -6.10 0.89 2.40
C VAL A 36 -6.70 0.92 1.00
N GLY A 37 -7.10 2.08 0.48
CA GLY A 37 -7.70 2.20 -0.86
C GLY A 37 -6.66 2.24 -1.98
N VAL A 38 -5.50 2.86 -1.73
CA VAL A 38 -4.41 3.02 -2.72
C VAL A 38 -3.31 1.98 -2.54
N SER A 39 -3.15 1.43 -1.33
CA SER A 39 -2.18 0.37 -1.05
C SER A 39 -2.68 -0.97 -1.56
N VAL A 40 -1.86 -1.68 -2.34
CA VAL A 40 -2.22 -2.97 -2.92
C VAL A 40 -1.05 -3.94 -2.89
N SER A 41 -1.36 -5.23 -2.89
CA SER A 41 -0.42 -6.32 -3.15
C SER A 41 -0.96 -7.19 -4.28
N ARG A 42 -0.15 -7.39 -5.33
CA ARG A 42 -0.46 -8.23 -6.50
C ARG A 42 -0.50 -9.71 -6.13
N VAL A 43 0.32 -10.15 -5.17
CA VAL A 43 0.36 -11.53 -4.67
C VAL A 43 -0.81 -11.79 -3.70
N GLY A 44 -1.19 -10.78 -2.93
CA GLY A 44 -2.42 -10.81 -2.13
C GLY A 44 -2.51 -11.99 -1.16
N GLY A 45 -3.66 -12.66 -1.15
CA GLY A 45 -3.97 -13.75 -0.21
C GLY A 45 -3.17 -15.03 -0.40
N ASP A 46 -2.38 -15.17 -1.47
CA ASP A 46 -1.51 -16.33 -1.67
C ASP A 46 -0.24 -16.24 -0.82
N ALA A 47 0.17 -15.01 -0.46
CA ALA A 47 1.27 -14.77 0.49
C ALA A 47 0.81 -14.80 1.96
N GLN A 48 -0.48 -14.97 2.24
CA GLN A 48 -1.02 -14.99 3.60
C GLN A 48 -0.97 -16.38 4.23
N THR A 49 -0.70 -16.45 5.52
CA THR A 49 -0.87 -17.70 6.28
C THR A 49 -2.34 -18.08 6.36
N LYS A 50 -2.65 -19.38 6.44
CA LYS A 50 -4.04 -19.88 6.47
C LYS A 50 -4.89 -19.23 7.57
N ALA A 51 -4.29 -18.99 8.73
CA ALA A 51 -4.97 -18.33 9.85
C ALA A 51 -5.39 -16.90 9.48
N MET A 52 -4.49 -16.09 8.90
CA MET A 52 -4.80 -14.71 8.52
C MET A 52 -5.82 -14.63 7.38
N LYS A 53 -5.76 -15.56 6.43
CA LYS A 53 -6.71 -15.64 5.31
C LYS A 53 -8.14 -16.02 5.75
N SER A 54 -8.28 -16.65 6.91
CA SER A 54 -9.57 -17.12 7.44
C SER A 54 -10.28 -16.14 8.38
N VAL A 55 -9.63 -15.03 8.74
CA VAL A 55 -10.21 -13.94 9.56
C VAL A 55 -11.11 -13.08 8.70
#